data_AF-A0A3C1VV51-F1
#
_entry.id   AF-A0A3C1VV51-F1
#
_cell.length_a   1.000
_cell.length_b   1.000
_cell.length_c   1.000
_cell.angle_alpha   90.00
_cell.angle_beta   90.00
_cell.angle_gamma   90.00
#
_symmetry.space_group_name_H-M   'P 1'
#
loop_
_entity.id
_entity.type
_entity.pdbx_description
1 polymer ?
#
loop_
_entity_poly.entity_id
_entity_poly.type
_entity_poly.pdbx_seq_one_letter_code
_entity_poly.pdbx_strand_id
1 'polypeptide(L)'
;MPQRKIPSTASPERFIPHCFLILLMFTGSSLGLAQTQWQNLDSSWLSEIMPAAASFSDKAGDPPVIRAYRSAAREEVIGYVFTTPDVPPEELGFSGTIHMLIGMDLDGVLTGVKILHYDESYKSFRGDFIGDSGITSGLSGKSVSDEFRLGVDVDAISRATISSWALARGARNAARRVAEIYLTRSDFGIDASYEISALLEIEQKNWEALLAEGFIKEFSTAVDDNSVLSFSVMYMGHGRLGEMLIGARDYSNVERVLSERGAEGNLLLLGMRGSTARLQQRRLALAQGGEIYPSTEGSIMFAGTGSAGTLSGSASLAVAMVMDASVDPQQPFRVVYGTGPVGNEFASRDDVQYTMPPGLAEFLFGAANPAPNTAMGLAQDDSGPRLAGLLALLVVGLTLLLVAGTHIKRKFTRG
;
A
#
# COMPACT_ATOMS: atom_id res chain seq x y z
N MET A 1 -9.84 85.24 16.98
CA MET A 1 -9.50 86.43 16.15
C MET A 1 -8.64 87.35 17.01
N PRO A 2 -7.56 87.99 16.53
CA PRO A 2 -7.36 88.49 15.15
C PRO A 2 -6.13 87.85 14.45
N GLN A 3 -6.28 87.47 13.17
CA GLN A 3 -5.87 88.20 11.95
C GLN A 3 -4.41 88.00 11.52
N ARG A 4 -4.23 87.00 10.64
CA ARG A 4 -3.68 87.10 9.27
C ARG A 4 -2.88 88.37 8.94
N LYS A 5 -1.63 88.19 8.47
CA LYS A 5 -1.10 88.86 7.27
C LYS A 5 0.21 88.21 6.81
N ILE A 6 0.14 87.57 5.66
CA ILE A 6 1.25 87.29 4.75
C ILE A 6 1.56 88.60 4.01
N PRO A 7 2.83 88.91 3.71
CA PRO A 7 3.16 89.60 2.48
C PRO A 7 3.99 88.73 1.54
N SER A 8 3.67 88.96 0.27
CA SER A 8 4.11 88.33 -0.95
C SER A 8 5.54 88.72 -1.36
N THR A 9 6.03 88.02 -2.40
CA THR A 9 7.09 88.38 -3.36
C THR A 9 8.53 87.98 -3.04
N ALA A 10 8.98 86.88 -3.65
CA ALA A 10 10.12 86.83 -4.59
C ALA A 10 10.37 85.37 -5.03
N SER A 11 9.95 85.04 -6.25
CA SER A 11 10.67 84.10 -7.13
C SER A 11 11.56 84.95 -8.07
N PRO A 12 12.47 84.42 -8.90
CA PRO A 12 12.68 83.00 -9.26
C PRO A 12 14.16 82.58 -9.32
N GLU A 13 14.47 81.29 -9.13
CA GLU A 13 15.53 80.67 -9.94
C GLU A 13 15.10 79.29 -10.42
N ARG A 14 15.36 79.08 -11.71
CA ARG A 14 14.90 77.99 -12.55
C ARG A 14 15.80 76.79 -12.34
N PHE A 15 15.24 75.63 -12.00
CA PHE A 15 15.77 74.33 -12.43
C PHE A 15 14.58 73.38 -12.66
N ILE A 16 14.26 73.16 -13.93
CA ILE A 16 13.33 72.14 -14.44
C ILE A 16 14.21 71.07 -15.14
N PRO A 17 13.71 69.88 -15.45
CA PRO A 17 13.39 68.72 -14.60
C PRO A 17 14.31 67.54 -14.94
N HIS A 18 14.36 66.51 -14.11
CA HIS A 18 14.68 65.15 -14.59
C HIS A 18 13.52 64.23 -14.19
N CYS A 19 12.52 64.15 -15.07
CA CYS A 19 11.72 62.95 -15.20
C CYS A 19 12.63 61.86 -15.77
N PHE A 20 12.85 60.75 -15.07
CA PHE A 20 12.93 59.43 -15.72
C PHE A 20 12.85 58.29 -14.69
N LEU A 21 11.83 57.46 -14.87
CA LEU A 21 11.76 56.02 -14.60
C LEU A 21 11.83 55.51 -13.14
N ILE A 22 10.65 55.30 -12.55
CA ILE A 22 10.46 54.24 -11.54
C ILE A 22 10.39 52.92 -12.31
N LEU A 23 11.48 52.15 -12.26
CA LEU A 23 11.52 50.76 -12.71
C LEU A 23 10.79 49.91 -11.66
N LEU A 24 9.51 49.61 -11.92
CA LEU A 24 8.74 48.67 -11.11
C LEU A 24 9.25 47.26 -11.42
N MET A 25 10.26 46.81 -10.67
CA MET A 25 10.68 45.41 -10.67
C MET A 25 9.53 44.57 -10.12
N PHE A 26 8.80 43.92 -11.04
CA PHE A 26 7.96 42.78 -10.73
C PHE A 26 8.87 41.67 -10.18
N THR A 27 9.08 41.63 -8.87
CA THR A 27 9.57 40.43 -8.20
C THR A 27 8.47 39.41 -8.27
N GLY A 28 8.49 38.60 -9.33
CA GLY A 28 7.56 37.51 -9.55
C GLY A 28 7.53 36.59 -8.34
N SER A 29 6.34 36.40 -7.80
CA SER A 29 6.03 35.53 -6.67
C SER A 29 6.47 34.08 -6.96
N SER A 30 7.59 33.65 -6.37
CA SER A 30 8.11 32.28 -6.46
C SER A 30 7.21 31.23 -5.80
N LEU A 31 6.21 31.63 -5.01
CA LEU A 31 5.29 30.72 -4.33
C LEU A 31 4.30 30.01 -5.27
N GLY A 32 3.93 30.60 -6.41
CA GLY A 32 2.94 30.00 -7.33
C GLY A 32 3.50 28.93 -8.28
N LEU A 33 4.81 28.97 -8.55
CA LEU A 33 5.48 28.07 -9.49
C LEU A 33 5.79 26.69 -8.88
N ALA A 34 6.01 26.61 -7.57
CA ALA A 34 6.33 25.34 -6.89
C ALA A 34 5.12 24.38 -6.83
N GLN A 35 3.90 24.92 -6.69
CA GLN A 35 2.66 24.12 -6.63
C GLN A 35 2.24 23.56 -8.00
N THR A 36 2.85 24.04 -9.10
CA THR A 36 2.57 23.64 -10.49
C THR A 36 3.67 22.76 -11.11
N GLN A 37 4.74 22.41 -10.36
CA GLN A 37 5.87 21.62 -10.90
C GLN A 37 5.46 20.22 -11.37
N TRP A 38 4.51 19.57 -10.71
CA TRP A 38 4.00 18.25 -11.13
C TRP A 38 3.15 18.31 -12.41
N GLN A 39 2.64 19.49 -12.77
CA GLN A 39 1.94 19.76 -14.03
C GLN A 39 2.92 20.15 -15.15
N ASN A 40 4.05 20.76 -14.82
CA ASN A 40 5.07 21.24 -15.76
C ASN A 40 6.43 20.60 -15.44
N LEU A 41 6.59 19.33 -15.79
CA LEU A 41 7.80 18.56 -15.53
C LEU A 41 8.95 18.97 -16.45
N ASP A 42 10.14 19.16 -15.88
CA ASP A 42 11.35 19.40 -16.66
C ASP A 42 11.85 18.09 -17.30
N SER A 43 12.18 18.14 -18.60
CA SER A 43 12.74 17.02 -19.34
C SER A 43 14.03 16.43 -18.74
N SER A 44 14.82 17.27 -18.06
CA SER A 44 16.03 16.84 -17.36
C SER A 44 15.71 15.91 -16.19
N TRP A 45 14.60 16.16 -15.47
CA TRP A 45 14.16 15.31 -14.36
C TRP A 45 13.70 13.94 -14.86
N LEU A 46 13.02 13.89 -16.01
CA LEU A 46 12.63 12.61 -16.62
C LEU A 46 13.85 11.75 -16.95
N SER A 47 14.90 12.38 -17.50
CA SER A 47 16.15 11.70 -17.84
C SER A 47 16.94 11.28 -16.59
N GLU A 48 16.84 12.03 -15.49
CA GLU A 48 17.46 11.71 -14.20
C GLU A 48 16.89 10.42 -13.59
N ILE A 49 15.55 10.26 -13.58
CA ILE A 49 14.89 9.08 -12.99
C ILE A 49 14.74 7.90 -13.96
N MET A 50 14.86 8.13 -15.27
CA MET A 50 14.82 7.10 -16.31
C MET A 50 16.02 7.22 -17.25
N PRO A 51 17.27 6.99 -16.76
CA PRO A 51 18.49 7.23 -17.55
C PRO A 51 18.63 6.31 -18.76
N ALA A 52 17.93 5.17 -18.79
CA ALA A 52 17.93 4.26 -19.93
C ALA A 52 17.01 4.71 -21.09
N ALA A 53 16.20 5.76 -20.90
CA ALA A 53 15.26 6.26 -21.88
C ALA A 53 15.90 7.28 -22.82
N ALA A 54 15.65 7.15 -24.12
CA ALA A 54 16.06 8.12 -25.13
C ALA A 54 14.96 9.14 -25.47
N SER A 55 13.69 8.82 -25.18
CA SER A 55 12.58 9.76 -25.35
C SER A 55 11.40 9.43 -24.43
N PHE A 56 10.50 10.41 -24.27
CA PHE A 56 9.32 10.34 -23.42
C PHE A 56 8.06 10.75 -24.20
N SER A 57 6.90 10.17 -23.88
CA SER A 57 5.61 10.63 -24.39
C SER A 57 5.08 11.85 -23.62
N ASP A 58 3.98 12.42 -24.09
CA ASP A 58 3.14 13.26 -23.24
C ASP A 58 2.47 12.40 -22.15
N LYS A 59 2.07 13.06 -21.07
CA LYS A 59 1.35 12.44 -19.94
C LYS A 59 -0.07 12.05 -20.38
N ALA A 60 -0.46 10.78 -20.24
CA ALA A 60 -1.75 10.26 -20.69
C ALA A 60 -2.18 8.99 -19.91
N GLY A 61 -3.45 8.61 -20.02
CA GLY A 61 -4.02 7.42 -19.37
C GLY A 61 -4.65 7.71 -18.00
N ASP A 62 -5.03 6.66 -17.28
CA ASP A 62 -5.64 6.72 -15.94
C ASP A 62 -5.15 5.54 -15.06
N PRO A 63 -4.34 5.78 -14.01
CA PRO A 63 -3.75 7.07 -13.65
C PRO A 63 -2.83 7.57 -14.77
N PRO A 64 -2.63 8.89 -14.92
CA PRO A 64 -1.89 9.43 -16.04
C PRO A 64 -0.38 9.17 -15.88
N VAL A 65 0.24 8.64 -16.93
CA VAL A 65 1.66 8.27 -16.99
C VAL A 65 2.34 8.88 -18.22
N ILE A 66 3.63 9.08 -18.10
CA ILE A 66 4.55 9.36 -19.20
C ILE A 66 5.24 8.03 -19.55
N ARG A 67 5.19 7.61 -20.81
CA ARG A 67 5.90 6.41 -21.29
C ARG A 67 7.34 6.78 -21.62
N ALA A 68 8.27 5.98 -21.11
CA ALA A 68 9.68 6.08 -21.43
C ALA A 68 10.03 5.08 -22.54
N TYR A 69 10.81 5.51 -23.53
CA TYR A 69 11.16 4.70 -24.69
C TYR A 69 12.67 4.53 -24.84
N ARG A 70 13.10 3.35 -25.30
CA ARG A 70 14.52 3.07 -25.57
C ARG A 70 15.10 3.91 -26.70
N SER A 71 14.27 4.31 -27.67
CA SER A 71 14.68 5.04 -28.87
C SER A 71 13.86 6.32 -29.05
N ALA A 72 14.41 7.28 -29.81
CA ALA A 72 13.68 8.49 -30.20
C ALA A 72 12.48 8.21 -31.13
N ALA A 73 12.48 7.06 -31.81
CA ALA A 73 11.39 6.60 -32.66
C ALA A 73 10.18 6.06 -31.88
N ARG A 74 10.29 5.91 -30.55
CA ARG A 74 9.22 5.46 -29.64
C ARG A 74 8.63 4.07 -29.97
N GLU A 75 9.49 3.14 -30.41
CA GLU A 75 9.06 1.78 -30.81
C GLU A 75 8.89 0.82 -29.62
N GLU A 76 9.74 0.94 -28.60
CA GLU A 76 9.77 0.06 -27.43
C GLU A 76 9.62 0.89 -26.16
N VAL A 77 8.53 0.66 -25.42
CA VAL A 77 8.36 1.20 -24.06
C VAL A 77 9.25 0.40 -23.13
N ILE A 78 9.99 1.09 -22.27
CA ILE A 78 10.89 0.47 -21.27
C ILE A 78 10.48 0.77 -19.84
N GLY A 79 9.42 1.55 -19.64
CA GLY A 79 8.91 1.90 -18.33
C GLY A 79 7.96 3.09 -18.35
N TYR A 80 7.56 3.51 -17.17
CA TYR A 80 6.59 4.54 -16.92
C TYR A 80 7.12 5.56 -15.92
N VAL A 81 6.72 6.81 -16.10
CA VAL A 81 6.98 7.92 -15.19
C VAL A 81 5.66 8.54 -14.76
N PHE A 82 5.49 8.79 -13.48
CA PHE A 82 4.24 9.32 -12.91
C PHE A 82 4.54 10.21 -11.70
N THR A 83 3.52 10.96 -11.25
CA THR A 83 3.63 11.80 -10.06
C THR A 83 2.63 11.39 -9.00
N THR A 84 2.99 11.49 -7.72
CA THR A 84 2.06 11.13 -6.63
C THR A 84 0.74 11.90 -6.63
N PRO A 85 0.67 13.21 -6.99
CA PRO A 85 -0.61 13.91 -7.07
C PRO A 85 -1.56 13.37 -8.15
N ASP A 86 -1.02 12.70 -9.18
CA ASP A 86 -1.81 12.06 -10.22
C ASP A 86 -2.39 10.70 -9.79
N VAL A 87 -1.95 10.17 -8.64
CA VAL A 87 -2.29 8.82 -8.16
C VAL A 87 -2.85 8.89 -6.74
N PRO A 88 -4.05 9.47 -6.54
CA PRO A 88 -4.65 9.60 -5.21
C PRO A 88 -4.99 8.23 -4.59
N PRO A 89 -5.07 8.14 -3.24
CA PRO A 89 -4.90 9.24 -2.27
C PRO A 89 -3.44 9.60 -2.01
N GLU A 90 -3.18 10.88 -1.76
CA GLU A 90 -1.85 11.34 -1.35
C GLU A 90 -1.63 11.11 0.16
N GLU A 91 -0.42 10.68 0.52
CA GLU A 91 -0.03 10.56 1.92
C GLU A 91 0.38 11.93 2.48
N LEU A 92 -0.01 12.17 3.73
CA LEU A 92 0.29 13.42 4.43
C LEU A 92 1.57 13.26 5.24
N GLY A 93 2.53 14.14 4.97
CA GLY A 93 3.65 14.40 5.87
C GLY A 93 3.19 15.10 7.15
N PHE A 94 4.14 15.68 7.89
CA PHE A 94 3.82 16.32 9.16
C PHE A 94 2.96 17.57 8.97
N SER A 95 3.19 18.34 7.90
CA SER A 95 2.46 19.59 7.63
C SER A 95 1.62 19.57 6.34
N GLY A 96 1.89 18.66 5.40
CA GLY A 96 1.21 18.63 4.10
C GLY A 96 1.65 17.47 3.21
N THR A 97 1.18 17.45 1.96
CA THR A 97 1.54 16.43 0.98
C THR A 97 2.99 16.57 0.51
N ILE A 98 3.56 15.44 0.08
CA ILE A 98 4.89 15.36 -0.52
C ILE A 98 4.72 14.88 -1.96
N HIS A 99 4.95 15.77 -2.92
CA HIS A 99 4.84 15.47 -4.34
C HIS A 99 6.15 14.89 -4.85
N MET A 100 6.06 13.71 -5.46
CA MET A 100 7.20 13.02 -6.04
C MET A 100 6.98 12.75 -7.52
N LEU A 101 8.08 12.69 -8.27
CA LEU A 101 8.18 12.14 -9.62
C LEU A 101 8.90 10.80 -9.52
N ILE A 102 8.28 9.74 -10.03
CA ILE A 102 8.76 8.37 -9.87
C ILE A 102 8.90 7.73 -11.24
N GLY A 103 10.05 7.10 -11.49
CA GLY A 103 10.31 6.24 -12.64
C GLY A 103 10.21 4.78 -12.23
N MET A 104 9.62 3.96 -13.10
CA MET A 104 9.45 2.52 -12.88
C MET A 104 9.64 1.78 -14.20
N ASP A 105 10.40 0.70 -14.18
CA ASP A 105 10.58 -0.17 -15.34
C ASP A 105 9.41 -1.15 -15.54
N LEU A 106 9.52 -2.04 -16.53
CA LEU A 106 8.47 -3.01 -16.84
C LEU A 106 8.42 -4.21 -15.88
N ASP A 107 9.46 -4.40 -15.07
CA ASP A 107 9.53 -5.43 -14.03
C ASP A 107 8.98 -4.90 -12.69
N GLY A 108 8.55 -3.63 -12.66
CA GLY A 108 8.00 -2.99 -11.48
C GLY A 108 9.09 -2.52 -10.51
N VAL A 109 10.32 -2.31 -10.98
CA VAL A 109 11.40 -1.77 -10.16
C VAL A 109 11.45 -0.25 -10.32
N LEU A 110 11.51 0.47 -9.21
CA LEU A 110 11.65 1.93 -9.20
C LEU A 110 13.05 2.29 -9.71
N THR A 111 13.14 2.97 -10.85
CA THR A 111 14.43 3.37 -11.44
C THR A 111 14.98 4.66 -10.85
N GLY A 112 14.11 5.49 -10.27
CA GLY A 112 14.48 6.74 -9.61
C GLY A 112 13.28 7.46 -9.00
N VAL A 113 13.55 8.23 -7.94
CA VAL A 113 12.55 9.07 -7.26
C VAL A 113 13.10 10.47 -7.10
N LYS A 114 12.31 11.48 -7.50
CA LYS A 114 12.63 12.89 -7.32
C LYS A 114 11.54 13.60 -6.53
N ILE A 115 11.93 14.36 -5.52
CA ILE A 115 11.00 15.24 -4.79
C ILE A 115 10.75 16.48 -5.64
N LEU A 116 9.49 16.72 -5.97
CA LEU A 116 9.06 17.91 -6.72
C LEU A 116 8.73 19.05 -5.74
N HIS A 117 7.89 18.75 -4.76
CA HIS A 117 7.37 19.74 -3.84
C HIS A 117 7.03 19.10 -2.50
N TYR A 118 7.20 19.85 -1.42
CA TYR A 118 6.65 19.48 -0.12
C TYR A 118 6.45 20.74 0.73
N ASP A 119 5.41 20.70 1.55
CA ASP A 119 5.15 21.68 2.59
C ASP A 119 5.42 21.05 3.96
N GLU A 120 6.48 21.54 4.62
CA GLU A 120 6.81 21.15 5.98
C GLU A 120 7.22 22.37 6.80
N SER A 121 6.62 22.52 7.98
CA SER A 121 6.92 23.59 8.93
C SER A 121 8.42 23.72 9.24
N TYR A 122 9.13 22.59 9.27
CA TYR A 122 10.57 22.52 9.50
C TYR A 122 11.44 23.01 8.35
N LYS A 123 10.90 23.13 7.13
CA LYS A 123 11.63 23.63 5.95
C LYS A 123 12.15 25.06 6.16
N SER A 124 11.39 25.88 6.90
CA SER A 124 11.74 27.27 7.20
C SER A 124 13.08 27.45 7.94
N PHE A 125 13.52 26.44 8.71
CA PHE A 125 14.75 26.52 9.49
C PHE A 125 15.73 25.36 9.26
N ARG A 126 15.33 24.27 8.61
CA ARG A 126 16.22 23.16 8.21
C ARG A 126 16.60 23.16 6.72
N GLY A 127 16.06 24.07 5.91
CA GLY A 127 16.28 24.06 4.46
C GLY A 127 15.58 22.87 3.78
N ASP A 128 16.15 22.41 2.66
CA ASP A 128 15.64 21.26 1.91
C ASP A 128 16.02 19.92 2.57
N PHE A 129 15.63 19.74 3.83
CA PHE A 129 16.06 18.59 4.63
C PHE A 129 15.57 17.24 4.09
N ILE A 130 14.53 17.22 3.23
CA ILE A 130 14.08 15.98 2.58
C ILE A 130 14.92 15.73 1.32
N GLY A 131 15.11 16.75 0.46
CA GLY A 131 15.97 16.63 -0.73
C GLY A 131 17.41 16.27 -0.39
N ASP A 132 17.94 16.83 0.71
CA ASP A 132 19.32 16.62 1.16
C ASP A 132 19.53 15.31 1.95
N SER A 133 18.44 14.61 2.30
CA SER A 133 18.53 13.43 3.18
C SER A 133 19.07 12.16 2.52
N GLY A 134 19.04 12.09 1.19
CA GLY A 134 19.32 10.87 0.44
C GLY A 134 18.22 9.81 0.51
N ILE A 135 17.07 10.06 1.15
CA ILE A 135 15.98 9.06 1.29
C ILE A 135 15.50 8.50 -0.06
N THR A 136 15.49 9.33 -1.11
CA THR A 136 15.09 8.93 -2.46
C THR A 136 16.04 7.91 -3.09
N SER A 137 17.32 7.90 -2.70
CA SER A 137 18.28 6.90 -3.15
C SER A 137 17.94 5.51 -2.60
N GLY A 138 17.42 5.43 -1.37
CA GLY A 138 16.99 4.17 -0.76
C GLY A 138 15.75 3.56 -1.42
N LEU A 139 14.96 4.38 -2.14
CA LEU A 139 13.80 3.93 -2.92
C LEU A 139 14.15 3.45 -4.33
N SER A 140 15.29 3.92 -4.86
CA SER A 140 15.73 3.51 -6.19
C SER A 140 16.23 2.06 -6.15
N GLY A 141 15.79 1.25 -7.10
CA GLY A 141 16.05 -0.20 -7.16
C GLY A 141 15.07 -1.06 -6.35
N LYS A 142 14.11 -0.47 -5.63
CA LYS A 142 13.07 -1.25 -4.94
C LYS A 142 12.03 -1.79 -5.90
N SER A 143 11.51 -2.99 -5.65
CA SER A 143 10.39 -3.54 -6.40
C SER A 143 9.06 -3.07 -5.82
N VAL A 144 8.05 -2.84 -6.64
CA VAL A 144 6.67 -2.61 -6.17
C VAL A 144 6.13 -3.74 -5.30
N SER A 145 6.71 -4.94 -5.37
CA SER A 145 6.38 -6.06 -4.47
C SER A 145 6.90 -5.85 -3.04
N ASP A 146 7.87 -4.97 -2.82
CA ASP A 146 8.44 -4.72 -1.49
C ASP A 146 7.52 -3.86 -0.61
N GLU A 147 7.72 -3.91 0.71
CA GLU A 147 6.84 -3.26 1.70
C GLU A 147 7.21 -1.80 2.03
N PHE A 148 8.43 -1.36 1.70
CA PHE A 148 8.94 0.01 1.90
C PHE A 148 8.85 0.49 3.35
N ARG A 149 9.08 -0.43 4.30
CA ARG A 149 9.01 -0.17 5.73
C ARG A 149 10.10 0.80 6.15
N LEU A 150 9.70 1.83 6.89
CA LEU A 150 10.64 2.81 7.40
C LEU A 150 11.53 2.20 8.49
N GLY A 151 12.84 2.44 8.43
CA GLY A 151 13.83 1.90 9.35
C GLY A 151 14.20 0.43 9.11
N VAL A 152 13.56 -0.23 8.15
CA VAL A 152 13.86 -1.60 7.73
C VAL A 152 14.28 -1.62 6.25
N ASP A 153 13.39 -1.16 5.37
CA ASP A 153 13.64 -1.11 3.94
C ASP A 153 14.12 0.27 3.48
N VAL A 154 13.63 1.35 4.11
CA VAL A 154 13.95 2.75 3.77
C VAL A 154 14.44 3.48 5.00
N ASP A 155 15.58 4.16 4.89
CA ASP A 155 16.14 4.94 6.00
C ASP A 155 15.23 6.10 6.42
N ALA A 156 15.11 6.29 7.73
CA ALA A 156 14.37 7.41 8.31
C ALA A 156 15.21 8.69 8.36
N ILE A 157 14.59 9.82 8.02
CA ILE A 157 15.21 11.13 8.24
C ILE A 157 15.12 11.46 9.73
N SER A 158 16.26 11.74 10.34
CA SER A 158 16.32 12.10 11.76
C SER A 158 15.39 13.27 12.10
N ARG A 159 14.51 13.03 13.08
CA ARG A 159 13.47 13.96 13.56
C ARG A 159 12.44 14.38 12.51
N ALA A 160 12.26 13.57 11.46
CA ALA A 160 11.22 13.75 10.45
C ALA A 160 10.58 12.41 10.07
N THR A 161 10.29 11.58 11.08
CA THR A 161 9.73 10.23 10.90
C THR A 161 8.40 10.24 10.14
N ILE A 162 7.49 11.16 10.46
CA ILE A 162 6.19 11.29 9.78
C ILE A 162 6.36 11.62 8.30
N SER A 163 7.20 12.61 7.98
CA SER A 163 7.50 12.98 6.59
C SER A 163 8.22 11.83 5.84
N SER A 164 9.13 11.13 6.51
CA SER A 164 9.85 9.99 5.92
C SER A 164 8.90 8.83 5.60
N TRP A 165 7.99 8.53 6.52
CA TRP A 165 6.95 7.52 6.34
C TRP A 165 6.01 7.89 5.19
N ALA A 166 5.51 9.13 5.16
CA ALA A 166 4.62 9.61 4.09
C ALA A 166 5.28 9.52 2.71
N LEU A 167 6.57 9.84 2.63
CA LEU A 167 7.37 9.72 1.41
C LEU A 167 7.50 8.26 0.97
N ALA A 168 7.95 7.36 1.86
CA ALA A 168 8.11 5.95 1.53
C ALA A 168 6.78 5.29 1.13
N ARG A 169 5.74 5.47 1.94
CA ARG A 169 4.40 4.93 1.68
C ARG A 169 3.76 5.52 0.43
N GLY A 170 3.87 6.84 0.24
CA GLY A 170 3.34 7.52 -0.93
C GLY A 170 3.97 7.02 -2.23
N ALA A 171 5.29 6.77 -2.23
CA ALA A 171 5.99 6.18 -3.36
C ALA A 171 5.53 4.75 -3.63
N ARG A 172 5.42 3.91 -2.59
CA ARG A 172 4.91 2.53 -2.68
C ARG A 172 3.51 2.48 -3.28
N ASN A 173 2.57 3.23 -2.70
CA ASN A 173 1.16 3.18 -3.07
C ASN A 173 0.96 3.66 -4.51
N ALA A 174 1.61 4.77 -4.89
CA ALA A 174 1.52 5.29 -6.25
C ALA A 174 2.12 4.31 -7.27
N ALA A 175 3.29 3.72 -6.98
CA ALA A 175 3.96 2.79 -7.88
C ALA A 175 3.16 1.49 -8.07
N ARG A 176 2.64 0.91 -6.99
CA ARG A 176 1.76 -0.28 -7.07
C ARG A 176 0.52 -0.02 -7.91
N ARG A 177 -0.15 1.12 -7.70
CA ARG A 177 -1.37 1.45 -8.46
C ARG A 177 -1.10 1.66 -9.95
N VAL A 178 0.04 2.23 -10.32
CA VAL A 178 0.47 2.31 -11.72
C VAL A 178 0.81 0.93 -12.26
N ALA A 179 1.55 0.12 -11.50
CA ALA A 179 1.94 -1.23 -11.91
C ALA A 179 0.73 -2.15 -12.14
N GLU A 180 -0.29 -2.08 -11.28
CA GLU A 180 -1.54 -2.84 -11.43
C GLU A 180 -2.24 -2.62 -12.78
N ILE A 181 -2.18 -1.39 -13.29
CA ILE A 181 -2.89 -1.00 -14.51
C ILE A 181 -2.01 -1.20 -15.75
N TYR A 182 -0.72 -0.89 -15.64
CA TYR A 182 0.17 -0.83 -16.81
C TYR A 182 1.10 -2.04 -16.94
N LEU A 183 1.32 -2.82 -15.87
CA LEU A 183 2.20 -3.99 -15.85
C LEU A 183 1.43 -5.32 -15.72
N THR A 184 0.23 -5.42 -16.29
CA THR A 184 -0.66 -6.61 -16.18
C THR A 184 -0.07 -7.95 -16.66
N ARG A 185 1.11 -7.94 -17.31
CA ARG A 185 1.81 -9.14 -17.80
C ARG A 185 3.13 -9.41 -17.08
N SER A 186 3.54 -8.58 -16.13
CA SER A 186 4.68 -8.86 -15.26
C SER A 186 4.27 -9.81 -14.14
N ASP A 187 5.24 -10.43 -13.47
CA ASP A 187 4.99 -11.28 -12.30
C ASP A 187 4.20 -10.51 -11.23
N PHE A 188 4.58 -9.26 -10.95
CA PHE A 188 3.82 -8.39 -10.05
C PHE A 188 2.37 -8.17 -10.52
N GLY A 189 2.15 -7.87 -11.80
CA GLY A 189 0.80 -7.61 -12.30
C GLY A 189 -0.09 -8.85 -12.24
N ILE A 190 0.49 -10.04 -12.44
CA ILE A 190 -0.19 -11.32 -12.28
C ILE A 190 -0.57 -11.54 -10.81
N ASP A 191 0.38 -11.39 -9.89
CA ASP A 191 0.17 -11.56 -8.46
C ASP A 191 -0.86 -10.55 -7.91
N ALA A 192 -0.74 -9.28 -8.29
CA ALA A 192 -1.69 -8.23 -7.93
C ALA A 192 -3.09 -8.51 -8.49
N SER A 193 -3.21 -9.09 -9.68
CA SER A 193 -4.51 -9.48 -10.24
C SER A 193 -5.16 -10.61 -9.44
N TYR A 194 -4.38 -11.60 -8.99
CA TYR A 194 -4.87 -12.64 -8.10
C TYR A 194 -5.28 -12.06 -6.73
N GLU A 195 -4.45 -11.18 -6.16
CA GLU A 195 -4.71 -10.48 -4.91
C GLU A 195 -6.04 -9.70 -4.97
N ILE A 196 -6.22 -8.87 -6.00
CA ILE A 196 -7.43 -8.09 -6.24
C ILE A 196 -8.65 -9.01 -6.38
N SER A 197 -8.52 -10.09 -7.14
CA SER A 197 -9.63 -11.04 -7.34
C SER A 197 -10.06 -11.68 -6.02
N ALA A 198 -9.11 -12.13 -5.20
CA ALA A 198 -9.39 -12.74 -3.89
C ALA A 198 -10.03 -11.73 -2.92
N LEU A 199 -9.56 -10.48 -2.91
CA LEU A 199 -10.15 -9.42 -2.07
C LEU A 199 -11.57 -9.06 -2.51
N LEU A 200 -11.84 -9.00 -3.82
CA LEU A 200 -13.18 -8.73 -4.35
C LEU A 200 -14.19 -9.80 -3.90
N GLU A 201 -13.78 -11.06 -3.81
CA GLU A 201 -14.63 -12.12 -3.28
C GLU A 201 -14.99 -11.89 -1.80
N ILE A 202 -14.07 -11.35 -1.01
CA ILE A 202 -14.33 -11.00 0.40
C ILE A 202 -15.20 -9.74 0.47
N GLU A 203 -14.92 -8.71 -0.33
CA GLU A 203 -15.62 -7.42 -0.33
C GLU A 203 -17.10 -7.56 -0.72
N GLN A 204 -17.43 -8.50 -1.60
CA GLN A 204 -18.82 -8.77 -2.01
C GLN A 204 -19.67 -9.42 -0.89
N LYS A 205 -19.05 -9.90 0.19
CA LYS A 205 -19.75 -10.53 1.31
C LYS A 205 -20.34 -9.46 2.23
N ASN A 206 -21.59 -9.65 2.60
CA ASN A 206 -22.21 -8.85 3.65
C ASN A 206 -21.73 -9.31 5.05
N TRP A 207 -22.06 -8.52 6.08
CA TRP A 207 -21.67 -8.81 7.46
C TRP A 207 -22.06 -10.22 7.95
N GLU A 208 -23.27 -10.67 7.59
CA GLU A 208 -23.78 -11.98 7.98
C GLU A 208 -22.98 -13.13 7.35
N ALA A 209 -22.64 -13.01 6.06
CA ALA A 209 -21.78 -13.97 5.37
C ALA A 209 -20.37 -14.01 5.97
N LEU A 210 -19.79 -12.86 6.30
CA LEU A 210 -18.49 -12.78 6.94
C LEU A 210 -18.47 -13.44 8.34
N LEU A 211 -19.56 -13.34 9.10
CA LEU A 211 -19.74 -14.08 10.36
C LEU A 211 -19.86 -15.59 10.12
N ALA A 212 -20.71 -15.99 9.18
CA ALA A 212 -20.98 -17.39 8.86
C ALA A 212 -19.72 -18.14 8.41
N GLU A 213 -18.89 -17.49 7.60
CA GLU A 213 -17.63 -18.03 7.09
C GLU A 213 -16.45 -17.85 8.06
N GLY A 214 -16.67 -17.15 9.19
CA GLY A 214 -15.68 -17.00 10.25
C GLY A 214 -14.60 -15.95 10.03
N PHE A 215 -14.74 -15.09 9.02
CA PHE A 215 -13.90 -13.89 8.84
C PHE A 215 -14.05 -12.95 10.05
N ILE A 216 -15.27 -12.85 10.57
CA ILE A 216 -15.61 -12.12 11.78
C ILE A 216 -15.97 -13.11 12.88
N LYS A 217 -15.42 -12.89 14.08
CA LYS A 217 -15.84 -13.58 15.31
C LYS A 217 -16.30 -12.58 16.34
N GLU A 218 -17.39 -12.86 17.02
CA GLU A 218 -17.95 -11.94 18.02
C GLU A 218 -17.95 -12.55 19.41
N PHE A 219 -17.73 -11.69 20.40
CA PHE A 219 -17.96 -12.00 21.81
C PHE A 219 -18.32 -10.74 22.56
N SER A 220 -18.74 -10.90 23.81
CA SER A 220 -19.14 -9.79 24.66
C SER A 220 -18.72 -10.02 26.09
N THR A 221 -18.50 -8.93 26.82
CA THR A 221 -18.16 -8.94 28.23
C THR A 221 -19.07 -7.96 28.99
N ALA A 222 -19.48 -8.35 30.18
CA ALA A 222 -20.21 -7.46 31.08
C ALA A 222 -19.23 -6.46 31.70
N VAL A 223 -19.54 -5.17 31.61
CA VAL A 223 -18.71 -4.11 32.20
C VAL A 223 -19.26 -3.70 33.56
N ASP A 224 -20.58 -3.62 33.67
CA ASP A 224 -21.35 -3.51 34.91
C ASP A 224 -22.72 -4.19 34.71
N ASP A 225 -23.59 -4.17 35.73
CA ASP A 225 -24.87 -4.89 35.73
C ASP A 225 -25.78 -4.57 34.53
N ASN A 226 -25.65 -3.37 33.93
CA ASN A 226 -26.51 -2.89 32.87
C ASN A 226 -25.76 -2.55 31.58
N SER A 227 -24.46 -2.85 31.49
CA SER A 227 -23.66 -2.50 30.32
C SER A 227 -22.79 -3.63 29.82
N VAL A 228 -22.77 -3.74 28.49
CA VAL A 228 -22.02 -4.76 27.76
C VAL A 228 -21.08 -4.06 26.79
N LEU A 229 -19.88 -4.61 26.68
CA LEU A 229 -18.94 -4.30 25.62
C LEU A 229 -18.88 -5.49 24.68
N SER A 230 -19.29 -5.27 23.42
CA SER A 230 -19.27 -6.28 22.38
C SER A 230 -18.10 -6.05 21.44
N PHE A 231 -17.45 -7.13 21.03
CA PHE A 231 -16.29 -7.13 20.14
C PHE A 231 -16.60 -7.92 18.87
N SER A 232 -16.13 -7.41 17.74
CA SER A 232 -16.03 -8.12 16.46
C SER A 232 -14.56 -8.20 16.09
N VAL A 233 -14.04 -9.42 15.98
CA VAL A 233 -12.62 -9.74 15.76
C VAL A 233 -12.41 -10.11 14.30
N MET A 234 -11.45 -9.47 13.66
CA MET A 234 -11.03 -9.76 12.28
C MET A 234 -9.50 -9.77 12.20
N TYR A 235 -8.93 -10.60 11.34
CA TYR A 235 -7.53 -10.49 10.97
C TYR A 235 -7.32 -9.33 9.98
N MET A 236 -6.26 -8.53 10.18
CA MET A 236 -5.95 -7.32 9.42
C MET A 236 -4.45 -7.25 9.05
N GLY A 237 -3.76 -8.38 8.99
CA GLY A 237 -2.31 -8.43 8.71
C GLY A 237 -1.91 -8.16 7.25
N HIS A 238 -2.78 -7.55 6.44
CA HIS A 238 -2.49 -7.22 5.04
C HIS A 238 -3.02 -5.83 4.69
N GLY A 239 -2.23 -5.04 3.95
CA GLY A 239 -2.51 -3.65 3.63
C GLY A 239 -3.90 -3.44 3.03
N ARG A 240 -4.15 -4.04 1.86
CA ARG A 240 -5.46 -3.92 1.19
C ARG A 240 -6.62 -4.48 2.00
N LEU A 241 -6.38 -5.52 2.80
CA LEU A 241 -7.40 -6.07 3.68
C LEU A 241 -7.77 -5.04 4.76
N GLY A 242 -6.78 -4.38 5.36
CA GLY A 242 -7.02 -3.30 6.31
C GLY A 242 -7.73 -2.10 5.69
N GLU A 243 -7.34 -1.68 4.49
CA GLU A 243 -8.04 -0.62 3.76
C GLU A 243 -9.49 -0.99 3.44
N MET A 244 -9.76 -2.26 3.08
CA MET A 244 -11.12 -2.77 2.89
C MET A 244 -11.92 -2.76 4.20
N LEU A 245 -11.32 -3.18 5.31
CA LEU A 245 -12.01 -3.34 6.60
C LEU A 245 -12.37 -2.01 7.28
N ILE A 246 -11.44 -1.04 7.31
CA ILE A 246 -11.62 0.23 8.03
C ILE A 246 -11.54 1.47 7.14
N GLY A 247 -11.26 1.32 5.85
CA GLY A 247 -11.05 2.41 4.91
C GLY A 247 -9.58 2.84 4.82
N ALA A 248 -9.17 3.29 3.63
CA ALA A 248 -7.79 3.68 3.33
C ALA A 248 -7.22 4.75 4.30
N ARG A 249 -8.06 5.71 4.71
CA ARG A 249 -7.66 6.79 5.64
C ARG A 249 -7.36 6.26 7.05
N ASP A 250 -8.25 5.44 7.60
CA ASP A 250 -8.09 4.92 8.97
C ASP A 250 -6.95 3.90 9.02
N TYR A 251 -6.79 3.09 7.96
CA TYR A 251 -5.66 2.16 7.84
C TYR A 251 -4.31 2.87 7.69
N SER A 252 -4.23 3.91 6.85
CA SER A 252 -3.04 4.77 6.72
C SER A 252 -2.62 5.34 8.08
N ASN A 253 -3.57 5.75 8.93
CA ASN A 253 -3.27 6.21 10.30
C ASN A 253 -2.71 5.09 11.20
N VAL A 254 -3.25 3.86 11.11
CA VAL A 254 -2.72 2.71 11.88
C VAL A 254 -1.28 2.42 11.49
N GLU A 255 -1.00 2.35 10.19
CA GLU A 255 0.35 2.04 9.69
C GLU A 255 1.38 3.12 10.03
N ARG A 256 0.95 4.40 10.03
CA ARG A 256 1.79 5.51 10.50
C ARG A 256 2.20 5.31 11.95
N VAL A 257 1.25 4.99 12.83
CA VAL A 257 1.52 4.78 14.27
C VAL A 257 2.41 3.53 14.48
N LEU A 258 2.21 2.47 13.69
CA LEU A 258 3.09 1.29 13.72
C LEU A 258 4.54 1.65 13.36
N SER A 259 4.70 2.43 12.28
CA SER A 259 6.02 2.86 11.79
C SER A 259 6.72 3.78 12.78
N GLU A 260 5.99 4.70 13.41
CA GLU A 260 6.53 5.57 14.47
C GLU A 260 7.04 4.76 15.68
N ARG A 261 6.46 3.59 15.94
CA ARG A 261 6.80 2.72 17.08
C ARG A 261 7.84 1.64 16.74
N GLY A 262 8.18 1.46 15.47
CA GLY A 262 8.97 0.31 15.02
C GLY A 262 8.30 -1.03 15.38
N ALA A 263 6.96 -1.04 15.47
CA ALA A 263 6.21 -2.23 15.83
C ALA A 263 6.05 -3.12 14.60
N GLU A 264 6.54 -4.35 14.70
CA GLU A 264 6.36 -5.39 13.69
C GLU A 264 5.37 -6.44 14.20
N GLY A 265 4.55 -6.98 13.31
CA GLY A 265 3.65 -8.07 13.64
C GLY A 265 2.38 -8.07 12.81
N ASN A 266 1.68 -9.20 12.87
CA ASN A 266 0.36 -9.33 12.28
C ASN A 266 -0.64 -8.47 13.07
N LEU A 267 -1.64 -7.93 12.38
CA LEU A 267 -2.64 -7.07 13.00
C LEU A 267 -3.96 -7.81 13.15
N LEU A 268 -4.62 -7.58 14.29
CA LEU A 268 -6.02 -7.88 14.49
C LEU A 268 -6.80 -6.58 14.58
N LEU A 269 -7.97 -6.57 13.99
CA LEU A 269 -8.94 -5.50 14.11
C LEU A 269 -10.01 -5.93 15.11
N LEU A 270 -10.25 -5.08 16.11
CA LEU A 270 -11.31 -5.23 17.09
C LEU A 270 -12.31 -4.08 16.92
N GLY A 271 -13.43 -4.37 16.26
CA GLY A 271 -14.59 -3.50 16.22
C GLY A 271 -15.38 -3.62 17.52
N MET A 272 -15.86 -2.50 18.07
CA MET A 272 -16.56 -2.49 19.35
C MET A 272 -17.86 -1.70 19.33
N ARG A 273 -18.83 -2.21 20.10
CA ARG A 273 -20.14 -1.58 20.35
C ARG A 273 -20.49 -1.60 21.83
N GLY A 274 -21.55 -0.87 22.19
CA GLY A 274 -22.03 -0.77 23.56
C GLY A 274 -21.20 0.21 24.36
N SER A 275 -20.73 -0.18 25.53
CA SER A 275 -19.99 0.70 26.45
C SER A 275 -18.51 0.84 26.10
N THR A 276 -18.21 1.25 24.87
CA THR A 276 -16.85 1.40 24.33
C THR A 276 -15.98 2.39 25.11
N ALA A 277 -16.57 3.44 25.70
CA ALA A 277 -15.87 4.38 26.57
C ALA A 277 -15.26 3.75 27.84
N ARG A 278 -15.68 2.52 28.19
CA ARG A 278 -15.18 1.76 29.34
C ARG A 278 -14.12 0.72 28.97
N LEU A 279 -13.70 0.65 27.71
CA LEU A 279 -12.63 -0.26 27.26
C LEU A 279 -11.35 -0.01 28.08
N GLN A 280 -10.80 -1.08 28.65
CA GLN A 280 -9.47 -1.06 29.25
C GLN A 280 -8.50 -1.86 28.38
N GLN A 281 -7.66 -1.16 27.62
CA GLN A 281 -6.74 -1.79 26.66
C GLN A 281 -5.82 -2.84 27.31
N ARG A 282 -5.38 -2.64 28.56
CA ARG A 282 -4.53 -3.60 29.29
C ARG A 282 -5.22 -4.91 29.66
N ARG A 283 -6.54 -5.00 29.48
CA ARG A 283 -7.32 -6.23 29.67
C ARG A 283 -7.45 -7.06 28.40
N LEU A 284 -6.97 -6.56 27.27
CA LEU A 284 -6.89 -7.35 26.05
C LEU A 284 -5.63 -8.24 26.08
N ALA A 285 -5.78 -9.44 25.55
CA ALA A 285 -4.70 -10.40 25.37
C ALA A 285 -5.00 -11.36 24.22
N LEU A 286 -3.97 -12.05 23.76
CA LEU A 286 -4.13 -13.26 22.95
C LEU A 286 -3.86 -14.48 23.81
N ALA A 287 -4.40 -15.64 23.42
CA ALA A 287 -4.03 -16.91 24.01
C ALA A 287 -3.86 -17.98 22.94
N GLN A 288 -2.78 -18.75 23.02
CA GLN A 288 -2.48 -19.84 22.11
C GLN A 288 -1.63 -20.89 22.83
N GLY A 289 -1.92 -22.18 22.62
CA GLY A 289 -1.18 -23.27 23.25
C GLY A 289 -1.29 -23.35 24.79
N GLY A 290 -2.29 -22.69 25.39
CA GLY A 290 -2.46 -22.62 26.85
C GLY A 290 -1.80 -21.41 27.51
N GLU A 291 -0.93 -20.71 26.78
CA GLU A 291 -0.28 -19.48 27.22
C GLU A 291 -1.16 -18.26 26.93
N ILE A 292 -1.00 -17.21 27.76
CA ILE A 292 -1.64 -15.90 27.59
C ILE A 292 -0.56 -14.88 27.26
N TYR A 293 -0.82 -14.07 26.25
CA TYR A 293 0.03 -12.99 25.76
C TYR A 293 -0.70 -11.65 25.97
N PRO A 294 -0.52 -10.98 27.13
CA PRO A 294 -1.15 -9.70 27.41
C PRO A 294 -0.72 -8.61 26.44
N SER A 295 -1.65 -7.72 26.09
CA SER A 295 -1.31 -6.51 25.34
C SER A 295 -0.31 -5.65 26.10
N THR A 296 0.81 -5.33 25.46
CA THR A 296 1.83 -4.41 25.97
C THR A 296 1.51 -2.96 25.63
N GLU A 297 2.19 -2.02 26.28
CA GLU A 297 2.08 -0.61 25.93
C GLU A 297 2.43 -0.41 24.44
N GLY A 298 1.54 0.24 23.71
CA GLY A 298 1.72 0.48 22.29
C GLY A 298 1.28 -0.64 21.34
N SER A 299 0.90 -1.82 21.85
CA SER A 299 0.36 -2.93 21.04
C SER A 299 -1.06 -2.68 20.54
N ILE A 300 -1.79 -1.72 21.13
CA ILE A 300 -3.14 -1.35 20.72
C ILE A 300 -3.15 0.09 20.22
N MET A 301 -3.82 0.31 19.10
CA MET A 301 -3.92 1.60 18.43
C MET A 301 -5.36 1.88 18.03
N PHE A 302 -5.73 3.15 18.02
CA PHE A 302 -7.01 3.57 17.47
C PHE A 302 -7.02 3.31 15.95
N ALA A 303 -8.08 2.66 15.47
CA ALA A 303 -8.24 2.26 14.07
C ALA A 303 -9.52 2.82 13.45
N GLY A 304 -10.07 3.89 14.03
CA GLY A 304 -11.26 4.58 13.53
C GLY A 304 -12.51 4.39 14.39
N THR A 305 -13.62 4.96 13.90
CA THR A 305 -14.93 4.92 14.59
C THR A 305 -15.92 3.96 13.93
N GLY A 306 -15.48 3.12 12.99
CA GLY A 306 -16.39 2.29 12.18
C GLY A 306 -17.27 3.12 11.26
N SER A 307 -16.72 4.19 10.66
CA SER A 307 -17.45 5.06 9.71
C SER A 307 -17.22 4.69 8.25
N ALA A 308 -16.20 3.87 7.95
CA ALA A 308 -15.81 3.44 6.62
C ALA A 308 -15.45 1.94 6.60
N GLY A 309 -15.28 1.40 5.39
CA GLY A 309 -14.94 0.00 5.15
C GLY A 309 -16.04 -0.99 5.55
N THR A 310 -15.70 -2.28 5.56
CA THR A 310 -16.57 -3.38 6.01
C THR A 310 -17.13 -3.17 7.41
N LEU A 311 -16.40 -2.45 8.27
CA LEU A 311 -16.81 -2.16 9.65
C LEU A 311 -17.90 -1.08 9.76
N SER A 312 -18.19 -0.38 8.67
CA SER A 312 -19.12 0.75 8.66
C SER A 312 -20.51 0.37 9.20
N GLY A 313 -20.97 1.09 10.23
CA GLY A 313 -22.27 0.83 10.87
C GLY A 313 -22.29 -0.37 11.84
N SER A 314 -21.29 -1.26 11.77
CA SER A 314 -21.16 -2.43 12.64
C SER A 314 -20.37 -2.15 13.92
N ALA A 315 -19.50 -1.13 13.96
CA ALA A 315 -18.83 -0.69 15.18
C ALA A 315 -18.98 0.82 15.44
N SER A 316 -18.83 1.21 16.71
CA SER A 316 -18.72 2.62 17.13
C SER A 316 -17.29 3.03 17.49
N LEU A 317 -16.40 2.05 17.66
CA LEU A 317 -14.98 2.22 17.93
C LEU A 317 -14.25 1.04 17.32
N ALA A 318 -13.11 1.29 16.68
CA ALA A 318 -12.23 0.26 16.17
C ALA A 318 -10.84 0.43 16.76
N VAL A 319 -10.21 -0.67 17.16
CA VAL A 319 -8.80 -0.68 17.51
C VAL A 319 -8.05 -1.74 16.74
N ALA A 320 -6.82 -1.42 16.33
CA ALA A 320 -5.87 -2.37 15.78
C ALA A 320 -5.00 -2.87 16.93
N MET A 321 -4.84 -4.19 17.03
CA MET A 321 -4.00 -4.86 18.00
C MET A 321 -2.88 -5.58 17.26
N VAL A 322 -1.63 -5.25 17.60
CA VAL A 322 -0.45 -5.99 17.16
C VAL A 322 -0.43 -7.34 17.87
N MET A 323 -0.36 -8.41 17.09
CA MET A 323 -0.21 -9.77 17.62
C MET A 323 1.20 -9.95 18.18
N ASP A 324 1.32 -10.61 19.33
CA ASP A 324 2.62 -11.04 19.85
C ASP A 324 3.29 -11.96 18.83
N ALA A 325 4.59 -11.78 18.58
CA ALA A 325 5.34 -12.55 17.58
C ALA A 325 5.36 -14.06 17.87
N SER A 326 5.07 -14.46 19.12
CA SER A 326 4.97 -15.86 19.53
C SER A 326 3.63 -16.50 19.15
N VAL A 327 2.63 -15.70 18.74
CA VAL A 327 1.32 -16.19 18.31
C VAL A 327 1.31 -16.41 16.80
N ASP A 328 1.16 -17.66 16.39
CA ASP A 328 1.02 -18.03 14.98
C ASP A 328 -0.42 -17.78 14.50
N PRO A 329 -0.66 -16.84 13.56
CA PRO A 329 -2.00 -16.56 13.06
C PRO A 329 -2.60 -17.69 12.19
N GLN A 330 -1.78 -18.63 11.70
CA GLN A 330 -2.23 -19.77 10.90
C GLN A 330 -2.82 -20.89 11.77
N GLN A 331 -2.51 -20.87 13.07
CA GLN A 331 -3.09 -21.79 14.05
C GLN A 331 -4.24 -21.11 14.80
N PRO A 332 -5.21 -21.89 15.33
CA PRO A 332 -6.24 -21.32 16.19
C PRO A 332 -5.64 -20.56 17.38
N PHE A 333 -6.13 -19.34 17.62
CA PHE A 333 -5.79 -18.53 18.79
C PHE A 333 -7.07 -17.94 19.38
N ARG A 334 -6.99 -17.41 20.60
CA ARG A 334 -8.12 -16.72 21.23
C ARG A 334 -7.82 -15.25 21.42
N VAL A 335 -8.83 -14.42 21.21
CA VAL A 335 -8.83 -13.03 21.66
C VAL A 335 -9.54 -12.99 22.99
N VAL A 336 -8.89 -12.41 23.99
CA VAL A 336 -9.28 -12.48 25.39
C VAL A 336 -9.51 -11.07 25.93
N TYR A 337 -10.60 -10.91 26.68
CA TYR A 337 -10.81 -9.76 27.56
C TYR A 337 -10.85 -10.21 29.02
N GLY A 338 -9.87 -9.77 29.80
CA GLY A 338 -9.76 -10.09 31.22
C GLY A 338 -10.83 -9.41 32.06
N THR A 339 -11.59 -10.18 32.84
CA THR A 339 -12.63 -9.68 33.76
C THR A 339 -12.22 -9.78 35.23
N GLY A 340 -11.00 -10.25 35.48
CA GLY A 340 -10.45 -10.44 36.82
C GLY A 340 -10.13 -9.14 37.56
N PRO A 341 -9.81 -9.22 38.86
CA PRO A 341 -9.43 -8.05 39.65
C PRO A 341 -8.14 -7.39 39.13
N VAL A 342 -7.93 -6.13 39.49
CA VAL A 342 -6.71 -5.39 39.13
C VAL A 342 -5.48 -6.13 39.68
N GLY A 343 -4.45 -6.31 38.85
CA GLY A 343 -3.24 -7.08 39.15
C GLY A 343 -3.36 -8.59 38.92
N ASN A 344 -4.56 -9.08 38.59
CA ASN A 344 -4.79 -10.44 38.12
C ASN A 344 -5.95 -10.47 37.11
N GLU A 345 -5.83 -9.61 36.09
CA GLU A 345 -6.90 -9.28 35.15
C GLU A 345 -7.43 -10.50 34.40
N PHE A 346 -6.61 -11.54 34.22
CA PHE A 346 -6.93 -12.73 33.43
C PHE A 346 -7.33 -13.95 34.26
N ALA A 347 -7.47 -13.82 35.60
CA ALA A 347 -7.99 -14.90 36.45
C ALA A 347 -9.41 -15.33 36.07
N SER A 348 -10.22 -14.37 35.63
CA SER A 348 -11.48 -14.58 34.92
C SER A 348 -11.42 -13.82 33.60
N ARG A 349 -12.11 -14.34 32.58
CA ARG A 349 -12.03 -13.82 31.22
C ARG A 349 -13.23 -14.23 30.39
N ASP A 350 -13.55 -13.38 29.43
CA ASP A 350 -14.39 -13.68 28.28
C ASP A 350 -13.48 -13.76 27.05
N ASP A 351 -13.69 -14.75 26.18
CA ASP A 351 -12.86 -14.94 25.02
C ASP A 351 -13.62 -15.48 23.81
N VAL A 352 -13.02 -15.32 22.64
CA VAL A 352 -13.46 -15.96 21.41
C VAL A 352 -12.29 -16.64 20.72
N GLN A 353 -12.52 -17.85 20.23
CA GLN A 353 -11.56 -18.51 19.35
C GLN A 353 -11.66 -17.94 17.94
N TYR A 354 -10.53 -17.50 17.41
CA TYR A 354 -10.35 -17.13 16.02
C TYR A 354 -9.56 -18.21 15.31
N THR A 355 -9.96 -18.52 14.09
CA THR A 355 -9.23 -19.43 13.19
C THR A 355 -9.32 -18.82 11.82
N MET A 356 -8.18 -18.63 11.18
CA MET A 356 -8.13 -17.97 9.88
C MET A 356 -8.98 -18.75 8.88
N PRO A 357 -9.96 -18.10 8.22
CA PRO A 357 -10.76 -18.77 7.20
C PRO A 357 -9.85 -19.30 6.07
N PRO A 358 -10.13 -20.48 5.50
CA PRO A 358 -9.28 -21.06 4.45
C PRO A 358 -9.04 -20.11 3.27
N GLY A 359 -10.07 -19.41 2.79
CA GLY A 359 -9.90 -18.43 1.71
C GLY A 359 -9.03 -17.23 2.09
N LEU A 360 -9.05 -16.82 3.36
CA LEU A 360 -8.16 -15.77 3.86
C LEU A 360 -6.72 -16.28 4.01
N ALA A 361 -6.55 -17.51 4.48
CA ALA A 361 -5.24 -18.13 4.60
C ALA A 361 -4.59 -18.33 3.23
N GLU A 362 -5.35 -18.79 2.24
CA GLU A 362 -4.90 -18.93 0.86
C GLU A 362 -4.51 -17.58 0.25
N PHE A 363 -5.30 -16.54 0.50
CA PHE A 363 -4.99 -15.17 0.09
C PHE A 363 -3.67 -14.65 0.68
N LEU A 364 -3.43 -14.88 1.97
CA LEU A 364 -2.29 -14.30 2.70
C LEU A 364 -1.00 -15.11 2.58
N PHE A 365 -1.11 -16.43 2.48
CA PHE A 365 0.03 -17.35 2.58
C PHE A 365 0.19 -18.25 1.35
N GLY A 366 -0.67 -18.08 0.34
CA GLY A 366 -0.80 -18.99 -0.78
C GLY A 366 -1.57 -20.26 -0.40
N ALA A 367 -1.91 -21.07 -1.40
CA ALA A 367 -2.52 -22.37 -1.16
C ALA A 367 -1.61 -23.17 -0.20
N ALA A 368 -2.16 -23.57 0.95
CA ALA A 368 -1.47 -24.49 1.84
C ALA A 368 -1.07 -25.70 0.99
N ASN A 369 0.23 -25.93 0.83
CA ASN A 369 0.72 -27.19 0.27
C ASN A 369 0.00 -28.28 1.07
N PRO A 370 -0.84 -29.13 0.46
CA PRO A 370 -1.41 -30.23 1.21
C PRO A 370 -0.22 -30.99 1.77
N ALA A 371 -0.21 -31.18 3.09
CA ALA A 371 0.81 -31.96 3.78
C ALA A 371 1.12 -33.21 2.94
N PRO A 372 2.39 -33.62 2.81
CA PRO A 372 2.74 -34.77 1.99
C PRO A 372 1.86 -35.92 2.44
N ASN A 373 0.95 -36.34 1.55
CA ASN A 373 -0.11 -37.29 1.86
C ASN A 373 0.47 -38.41 2.71
N THR A 374 -0.07 -38.55 3.93
CA THR A 374 0.04 -39.76 4.73
C THR A 374 -0.22 -40.92 3.78
N ALA A 375 0.81 -41.75 3.60
CA ALA A 375 0.82 -42.85 2.66
C ALA A 375 -0.48 -43.65 2.75
N MET A 376 -1.39 -43.39 1.82
CA MET A 376 -2.41 -44.35 1.45
C MET A 376 -1.65 -45.41 0.67
N GLY A 377 -1.50 -46.58 1.28
CA GLY A 377 -0.67 -47.67 0.79
C GLY A 377 -0.86 -47.90 -0.69
N LEU A 378 0.18 -47.59 -1.46
CA LEU A 378 0.31 -48.06 -2.82
C LEU A 378 0.49 -49.57 -2.76
N ALA A 379 -0.60 -50.29 -3.01
CA ALA A 379 -0.50 -51.59 -3.64
C ALA A 379 0.35 -51.40 -4.90
N GLN A 380 1.50 -52.05 -4.89
CA GLN A 380 2.44 -52.14 -5.99
C GLN A 380 1.73 -52.78 -7.20
N ASP A 381 1.36 -51.98 -8.20
CA ASP A 381 0.93 -52.47 -9.50
C ASP A 381 1.99 -52.12 -10.56
N ASP A 382 2.77 -53.13 -10.94
CA ASP A 382 3.85 -53.12 -11.92
C ASP A 382 3.28 -53.03 -13.36
N SER A 383 2.76 -51.87 -13.76
CA SER A 383 2.30 -51.63 -15.13
C SER A 383 2.96 -50.42 -15.83
N GLY A 384 4.13 -50.01 -15.34
CA GLY A 384 4.91 -48.87 -15.84
C GLY A 384 5.60 -48.97 -17.22
N PRO A 385 5.92 -50.14 -17.82
CA PRO A 385 6.60 -50.15 -19.12
C PRO A 385 5.69 -50.48 -20.32
N ARG A 386 4.38 -50.72 -20.13
CA ARG A 386 3.50 -51.18 -21.24
C ARG A 386 2.77 -50.05 -21.98
N LEU A 387 2.51 -48.90 -21.35
CA LEU A 387 1.84 -47.78 -22.03
C LEU A 387 2.77 -46.99 -22.97
N ALA A 388 4.05 -46.83 -22.59
CA ALA A 388 5.03 -46.13 -23.43
C ALA A 388 5.36 -46.91 -24.73
N GLY A 389 5.39 -48.25 -24.66
CA GLY A 389 5.60 -49.11 -25.83
C GLY A 389 4.41 -49.13 -26.81
N LEU A 390 3.17 -49.05 -26.30
CA LEU A 390 1.97 -49.03 -27.13
C LEU A 390 1.78 -47.70 -27.87
N LEU A 391 2.13 -46.57 -27.25
CA LEU A 391 2.10 -45.25 -27.90
C LEU A 391 3.17 -45.12 -28.99
N ALA A 392 4.37 -45.67 -28.78
CA ALA A 392 5.43 -45.66 -29.79
C ALA A 392 5.09 -46.52 -31.03
N LEU A 393 4.43 -47.67 -30.85
CA LEU A 393 3.97 -48.52 -31.95
C LEU A 393 2.84 -47.88 -32.78
N LEU A 394 1.98 -47.09 -32.15
CA LEU A 394 0.88 -46.39 -32.82
C LEU A 394 1.39 -45.25 -33.72
N VAL A 395 2.44 -44.54 -33.28
CA VAL A 395 3.08 -43.46 -34.06
C VAL A 395 3.86 -44.00 -35.26
N VAL A 396 4.53 -45.15 -35.13
CA VAL A 396 5.25 -45.81 -36.24
C VAL A 396 4.26 -46.43 -37.25
N GLY A 397 3.14 -46.98 -36.78
CA GLY A 397 2.08 -47.50 -37.67
C GLY A 397 1.41 -46.41 -38.50
N LEU A 398 1.14 -45.24 -37.90
CA LEU A 398 0.51 -44.12 -38.60
C LEU A 398 1.42 -43.46 -39.65
N THR A 399 2.74 -43.42 -39.40
CA THR A 399 3.72 -42.89 -40.36
C THR A 399 3.95 -43.84 -41.54
N LEU A 400 3.94 -45.16 -41.34
CA LEU A 400 4.02 -46.14 -42.43
C LEU A 400 2.79 -46.12 -43.35
N LEU A 401 1.59 -45.88 -42.80
CA LEU A 401 0.35 -45.72 -43.60
C LEU A 401 0.33 -44.44 -44.44
N LEU A 402 0.92 -43.34 -43.93
CA LEU A 402 1.09 -42.08 -44.68
C LEU A 402 2.13 -42.18 -45.81
N VAL A 403 3.21 -42.95 -45.60
CA VAL A 403 4.23 -43.21 -46.64
C VAL A 403 3.71 -44.19 -47.71
N ALA A 404 2.88 -45.17 -47.35
CA ALA A 404 2.22 -46.06 -48.32
C ALA A 404 1.17 -45.32 -49.17
N GLY A 405 0.39 -44.42 -48.55
CA GLY A 405 -0.63 -43.61 -49.26
C GLY A 405 -0.04 -42.63 -50.27
N THR A 406 1.15 -42.09 -50.01
CA THR A 406 1.85 -41.19 -50.94
C THR A 406 2.49 -41.93 -52.13
N HIS A 407 2.92 -43.18 -51.94
CA HIS A 407 3.42 -44.02 -53.03
C HIS A 407 2.34 -44.54 -53.98
N ILE A 408 1.12 -44.81 -53.48
CA ILE A 408 -0.02 -45.23 -54.33
C ILE A 408 -0.54 -44.06 -55.18
N LYS A 409 -0.55 -42.83 -54.63
CA LYS A 409 -0.99 -41.63 -55.36
C LYS A 409 -0.04 -41.20 -56.50
N ARG A 410 1.26 -41.51 -56.38
CA ARG A 410 2.27 -41.28 -57.44
C ARG A 410 2.23 -42.32 -58.57
N LYS A 411 1.65 -43.51 -58.35
CA LYS A 411 1.52 -44.55 -59.39
C LYS A 411 0.29 -44.37 -60.28
N PHE A 412 -0.69 -43.55 -59.87
CA PHE A 412 -1.90 -43.24 -60.62
C PHE A 412 -1.86 -41.90 -61.40
N THR A 413 -0.75 -41.15 -61.34
CA THR A 413 -0.58 -39.86 -62.03
C THR A 413 0.48 -39.90 -63.16
N ARG A 414 0.96 -41.09 -63.52
CA ARG A 414 1.72 -41.35 -64.76
C ARG A 414 1.16 -42.61 -65.41
N GLY A 415 0.06 -42.44 -66.12
CA GLY A 415 -0.56 -43.37 -67.06
C GLY A 415 -1.21 -42.54 -68.15
#